data_AF-A0A1C5I6Z0-F1
#
_entry.id   AF-A0A1C5I6Z0-F1
#
_cell.length_a   1.000
_cell.length_b   1.000
_cell.length_c   1.000
_cell.angle_alpha   90.00
_cell.angle_beta   90.00
_cell.angle_gamma   90.00
#
_symmetry.space_group_name_H-M   'P 1'
#
loop_
_entity.id
_entity.type
_entity.pdbx_description
1 polymer ?
#
loop_
_entity_poly.entity_id
_entity_poly.type
_entity_poly.pdbx_seq_one_letter_code
_entity_poly.pdbx_strand_id
1 'polypeptide(L)'
;MSRSEGVQLAAGAVVVFGLHTVWGLTAANAMWTGRDSPGEWTFHHAAAGWLLLPVTATLTWLLTRRERTRCLGRGGVIGLLVATIAAALALFTGYAPPWVSAGWTGQGWS
;
A
#
# COMPACT_ATOMS: atom_id res chain seq x y z
N MET A 1 -28.18 4.69 0.15
CA MET A 1 -26.95 5.06 0.89
C MET A 1 -27.03 6.54 1.19
N SER A 2 -26.90 6.93 2.46
CA SER A 2 -26.97 8.33 2.88
C SER A 2 -25.67 9.08 2.54
N ARG A 3 -25.73 10.42 2.49
CA ARG A 3 -24.55 11.26 2.23
C ARG A 3 -23.42 11.02 3.24
N SER A 4 -23.77 10.79 4.52
CA SER A 4 -22.79 10.51 5.58
C SER A 4 -22.14 9.14 5.43
N GLU A 5 -22.89 8.13 4.99
CA GLU A 5 -22.35 6.80 4.66
C GLU A 5 -21.37 6.89 3.48
N GLY A 6 -21.68 7.72 2.48
CA GLY A 6 -20.81 8.01 1.32
C GLY A 6 -19.46 8.54 1.74
N VAL A 7 -19.47 9.56 2.60
CA VAL A 7 -18.26 10.18 3.13
C VAL A 7 -17.44 9.18 3.95
N GLN A 8 -18.08 8.37 4.80
CA GLN A 8 -17.36 7.35 5.58
C GLN A 8 -16.71 6.28 4.70
N LEU A 9 -17.41 5.83 3.65
CA LEU A 9 -16.86 4.86 2.71
C LEU A 9 -15.65 5.44 1.96
N ALA A 10 -15.78 6.66 1.43
CA ALA A 10 -14.67 7.33 0.76
C ALA A 10 -13.48 7.56 1.70
N ALA A 11 -13.73 8.01 2.94
CA ALA A 11 -12.70 8.23 3.94
C ALA A 11 -11.95 6.92 4.28
N GLY A 12 -12.68 5.82 4.46
CA GLY A 12 -12.07 4.52 4.74
C GLY A 12 -11.17 4.07 3.60
N ALA A 13 -11.61 4.23 2.35
CA ALA A 13 -10.84 3.86 1.18
C ALA A 13 -9.56 4.69 1.05
N VAL A 14 -9.67 6.01 1.16
CA VAL A 14 -8.53 6.93 1.05
C VAL A 14 -7.52 6.69 2.17
N VAL A 15 -7.98 6.57 3.42
CA VAL A 15 -7.09 6.37 4.57
C VAL A 15 -6.35 5.06 4.46
N VAL A 16 -7.03 3.94 4.18
CA VAL A 16 -6.36 2.64 4.11
C VAL A 16 -5.42 2.57 2.90
N PHE A 17 -5.84 3.06 1.74
CA PHE A 17 -4.96 3.15 0.58
C PHE A 17 -3.69 3.95 0.90
N GLY A 18 -3.85 5.17 1.43
CA GLY A 18 -2.73 6.05 1.76
C GLY A 18 -1.79 5.44 2.81
N LEU A 19 -2.32 4.87 3.89
CA LEU A 19 -1.51 4.23 4.92
C LEU A 19 -0.70 3.06 4.35
N HIS A 20 -1.34 2.18 3.59
CA HIS A 20 -0.66 0.99 3.04
C HIS A 20 0.44 1.38 2.06
N THR A 21 0.20 2.38 1.22
CA THR A 21 1.20 2.92 0.29
C THR A 21 2.34 3.61 1.04
N VAL A 22 2.06 4.51 1.99
CA VAL A 22 3.10 5.27 2.71
C VAL A 22 3.98 4.35 3.55
N TRP A 23 3.40 3.37 4.25
CA TRP A 23 4.20 2.39 4.99
C TRP A 23 5.04 1.51 4.06
N GLY A 24 4.48 1.07 2.93
CA GLY A 24 5.21 0.33 1.92
C GLY A 24 6.41 1.11 1.38
N LEU A 25 6.21 2.40 1.06
CA LEU A 25 7.27 3.30 0.60
C LEU A 25 8.35 3.49 1.66
N THR A 26 7.95 3.69 2.92
CA THR A 26 8.88 3.89 4.03
C THR A 26 9.74 2.66 4.25
N ALA A 27 9.13 1.47 4.25
CA ALA A 27 9.83 0.20 4.39
C ALA A 27 10.79 -0.06 3.21
N ALA A 28 10.34 0.18 1.97
CA ALA A 28 11.18 0.03 0.78
C ALA A 28 12.40 0.97 0.81
N ASN A 29 12.19 2.25 1.13
CA ASN A 29 13.27 3.22 1.23
C ASN A 29 14.24 2.94 2.38
N ALA A 30 13.77 2.36 3.49
CA ALA A 30 14.64 1.99 4.61
C ALA A 30 15.54 0.79 4.28
N MET A 31 15.07 -0.12 3.44
CA MET A 31 15.83 -1.28 2.99
C MET A 31 16.73 -0.95 1.79
N TRP A 32 16.37 0.06 1.00
CA TRP A 32 17.10 0.48 -0.19
C TRP A 32 18.34 1.32 0.17
N THR A 33 19.50 0.83 -0.22
CA THR A 33 20.80 1.43 0.11
C THR A 33 21.44 2.19 -1.06
N GLY A 34 20.71 2.39 -2.17
CA GLY A 34 21.20 3.08 -3.39
C GLY A 34 22.14 2.24 -4.27
N ARG A 35 22.58 1.08 -3.76
CA ARG A 35 23.26 0.04 -4.55
C ARG A 35 22.27 -0.92 -5.17
N ASP A 36 21.16 -1.18 -4.46
CA ASP A 36 20.11 -2.08 -4.93
C ASP A 36 19.44 -1.51 -6.19
N SER A 37 19.11 -2.40 -7.11
CA SER A 37 18.41 -2.08 -8.34
C SER A 37 17.01 -1.51 -8.06
N PRO A 38 16.44 -0.73 -8.98
CA PRO A 38 15.05 -0.28 -8.87
C PRO A 38 14.04 -1.44 -8.75
N GLY A 39 14.38 -2.62 -9.30
CA GLY A 39 13.59 -3.85 -9.13
C GLY A 39 13.58 -4.36 -7.70
N GLU A 40 14.72 -4.37 -7.01
CA GLU A 40 14.82 -4.75 -5.60
C GLU A 40 14.04 -3.78 -4.69
N TRP A 41 14.09 -2.48 -4.97
CA TRP A 41 13.24 -1.51 -4.26
C TRP A 41 11.75 -1.85 -4.42
N THR A 42 11.33 -2.19 -5.64
CA THR A 42 9.94 -2.54 -5.96
C THR A 42 9.52 -3.83 -5.24
N PHE A 43 10.43 -4.79 -5.16
CA PHE A 43 10.24 -6.00 -4.36
C PHE A 43 10.04 -5.69 -2.88
N HIS A 44 10.87 -4.83 -2.28
CA HIS A 44 10.70 -4.43 -0.88
C HIS A 44 9.38 -3.71 -0.62
N HIS A 45 8.95 -2.84 -1.54
CA HIS A 45 7.65 -2.17 -1.46
C HIS A 45 6.50 -3.19 -1.49
N ALA A 46 6.54 -4.14 -2.43
CA ALA A 46 5.53 -5.20 -2.51
C ALA A 46 5.53 -6.10 -1.26
N ALA A 47 6.71 -6.52 -0.80
CA ALA A 47 6.87 -7.37 0.39
C ALA A 47 6.35 -6.69 1.66
N ALA A 48 6.63 -5.39 1.86
CA ALA A 48 6.07 -4.62 2.95
C ALA A 48 4.53 -4.57 2.89
N GLY A 49 3.98 -4.37 1.69
CA GLY A 49 2.54 -4.46 1.46
C GLY A 49 1.96 -5.81 1.90
N TRP A 50 2.62 -6.92 1.54
CA TRP A 50 2.20 -8.27 1.93
C TRP A 50 2.22 -8.51 3.44
N LEU A 51 3.23 -8.00 4.15
CA LEU A 51 3.32 -8.13 5.61
C LEU A 51 2.25 -7.30 6.34
N LEU A 52 1.83 -6.18 5.77
CA LEU A 52 0.82 -5.30 6.35
C LEU A 52 -0.63 -5.75 6.06
N LEU A 53 -0.84 -6.58 5.04
CA LEU A 53 -2.16 -7.10 4.66
C LEU A 53 -2.94 -7.73 5.83
N PRO A 54 -2.40 -8.68 6.63
CA PRO A 54 -3.18 -9.31 7.68
C PRO A 54 -3.65 -8.32 8.75
N VAL A 55 -2.81 -7.34 9.10
CA VAL A 55 -3.13 -6.32 10.11
C VAL A 55 -4.23 -5.39 9.60
N THR A 56 -4.07 -4.84 8.40
CA THR A 56 -5.03 -3.92 7.79
C THR A 56 -6.35 -4.60 7.42
N ALA A 57 -6.31 -5.83 6.92
CA ALA A 57 -7.50 -6.65 6.67
C ALA A 57 -8.28 -6.93 7.97
N THR A 58 -7.58 -7.27 9.06
CA THR A 58 -8.22 -7.51 10.36
C THR A 58 -8.87 -6.24 10.90
N LEU A 59 -8.20 -5.09 10.85
CA LEU A 59 -8.74 -3.82 11.31
C LEU A 59 -9.99 -3.40 10.52
N THR A 60 -9.92 -3.46 9.19
CA THR A 60 -11.05 -3.11 8.33
C THR A 60 -12.21 -4.08 8.52
N TRP A 61 -11.94 -5.37 8.69
CA TRP A 61 -12.95 -6.37 9.04
C TRP A 61 -13.63 -6.05 10.38
N LEU A 62 -12.88 -5.75 11.44
CA LEU A 62 -13.44 -5.37 12.74
C LEU A 62 -14.33 -4.11 12.62
N LEU A 63 -13.94 -3.14 11.80
CA LEU A 63 -14.76 -1.95 11.53
C LEU A 63 -16.08 -2.31 10.81
N THR A 64 -16.10 -3.31 9.94
CA THR A 64 -17.33 -3.78 9.29
C THR A 64 -18.31 -4.47 10.23
N ARG A 65 -17.82 -5.02 11.35
CA ARG A 65 -18.65 -5.70 12.35
C ARG A 65 -19.51 -4.75 13.17
N ARG A 66 -19.12 -3.48 13.34
CA ARG A 66 -19.88 -2.48 14.09
C ARG A 66 -20.75 -1.65 13.16
N GLU A 67 -22.03 -1.50 13.48
CA GLU A 67 -22.99 -0.74 12.65
C GLU A 67 -22.52 0.70 12.40
N ARG A 68 -22.05 1.39 13.45
CA ARG A 68 -21.58 2.79 13.39
C ARG A 68 -20.40 3.00 12.44
N THR A 69 -19.54 2.00 12.24
CA THR A 69 -18.31 2.10 11.43
C THR A 69 -18.34 1.22 10.20
N ARG A 70 -19.48 0.60 9.87
CA ARG A 70 -19.56 -0.41 8.81
C ARG A 70 -19.15 0.16 7.45
N CYS A 71 -19.62 1.35 7.12
CA CYS A 71 -19.29 2.03 5.87
C CYS A 71 -17.80 2.39 5.80
N LEU A 72 -17.23 2.85 6.91
CA LEU A 72 -15.79 3.10 7.03
C LEU A 72 -14.97 1.82 6.81
N GLY A 73 -15.36 0.70 7.43
CA GLY A 73 -14.71 -0.59 7.26
C GLY A 73 -14.77 -1.10 5.82
N ARG A 74 -15.93 -0.97 5.15
CA ARG A 74 -16.09 -1.32 3.72
C ARG A 74 -15.19 -0.46 2.83
N GLY A 75 -15.15 0.84 3.11
CA GLY A 75 -14.21 1.76 2.48
C GLY A 75 -12.78 1.25 2.63
N GLY A 76 -12.39 0.90 3.86
CA GLY A 76 -11.07 0.35 4.14
C GLY A 76 -10.73 -0.90 3.34
N VAL A 77 -11.67 -1.84 3.18
CA VAL A 77 -11.50 -3.03 2.32
C VAL A 77 -11.23 -2.62 0.87
N ILE A 78 -11.98 -1.65 0.33
CA ILE A 78 -11.76 -1.13 -1.03
C ILE A 78 -10.35 -0.52 -1.14
N GLY A 79 -9.97 0.33 -0.19
CA GLY A 79 -8.64 0.96 -0.16
C GLY A 79 -7.51 -0.07 -0.13
N LEU A 80 -7.66 -1.13 0.68
CA LEU A 80 -6.71 -2.22 0.78
C LEU A 80 -6.56 -3.00 -0.53
N LEU A 81 -7.68 -3.32 -1.19
CA LEU A 81 -7.68 -3.99 -2.49
C LEU A 81 -6.97 -3.15 -3.54
N VAL A 82 -7.27 -1.85 -3.62
CA VAL A 82 -6.63 -0.92 -4.56
C VAL A 82 -5.13 -0.82 -4.29
N ALA A 83 -4.70 -0.69 -3.04
CA ALA A 83 -3.28 -0.65 -2.67
C ALA A 83 -2.55 -1.95 -3.05
N THR A 84 -3.19 -3.10 -2.83
CA THR A 84 -2.63 -4.42 -3.18
C THR A 84 -2.46 -4.56 -4.69
N ILE A 85 -3.48 -4.16 -5.47
CA ILE A 85 -3.41 -4.16 -6.93
C ILE A 85 -2.30 -3.24 -7.41
N ALA A 86 -2.18 -2.03 -6.86
CA ALA A 86 -1.13 -1.09 -7.23
C ALA A 86 0.27 -1.64 -6.94
N ALA A 87 0.48 -2.28 -5.77
CA ALA A 87 1.75 -2.91 -5.43
C ALA A 87 2.07 -4.10 -6.34
N ALA A 88 1.08 -4.93 -6.68
CA ALA A 88 1.25 -6.03 -7.62
C ALA A 88 1.59 -5.53 -9.03
N LEU A 89 0.88 -4.51 -9.52
CA LEU A 89 1.17 -3.89 -10.81
C LEU A 89 2.58 -3.30 -10.85
N ALA A 90 3.02 -2.62 -9.79
CA ALA A 90 4.38 -2.12 -9.71
C ALA A 90 5.41 -3.26 -9.82
N LEU A 91 5.17 -4.38 -9.10
CA LEU A 91 6.03 -5.56 -9.17
C LEU A 91 6.09 -6.17 -10.57
N PHE A 92 4.95 -6.34 -11.25
CA PHE A 92 4.91 -6.96 -12.59
C PHE A 92 5.41 -6.05 -13.72
N THR A 93 5.28 -4.73 -13.57
CA THR A 93 5.78 -3.76 -14.55
C THR A 93 7.23 -3.36 -14.31
N GLY A 94 7.81 -3.75 -13.17
CA GLY A 94 9.11 -3.25 -12.72
C GLY A 94 9.09 -1.74 -12.44
N TYR A 95 7.91 -1.16 -12.20
CA TYR A 95 7.80 0.27 -11.95
C TYR A 95 8.47 0.61 -10.62
N ALA A 96 9.52 1.42 -10.71
CA ALA A 96 10.11 2.12 -9.58
C ALA A 96 9.92 3.62 -9.75
N PRO A 97 9.70 4.37 -8.66
CA PRO A 97 9.59 5.81 -8.74
C PRO A 97 10.85 6.48 -9.32
N PRO A 98 10.73 7.65 -9.97
CA PRO A 98 11.86 8.31 -10.62
C PRO A 98 13.05 8.60 -9.69
N TRP A 99 12.81 8.91 -8.41
CA TRP A 99 13.88 9.18 -7.44
C TRP A 99 14.70 7.93 -7.10
N VAL A 100 14.09 6.74 -7.15
CA VAL A 100 14.80 5.47 -6.97
C VAL A 100 15.70 5.20 -8.16
N SER A 101 15.16 5.38 -9.37
CA SER A 101 15.94 5.20 -10.60
C SER A 101 17.09 6.22 -10.73
N ALA A 102 16.86 7.47 -10.33
CA ALA A 102 17.87 8.53 -10.37
C ALA A 102 18.95 8.39 -9.30
N GLY A 103 18.63 7.80 -8.14
CA GLY A 103 19.59 7.55 -7.07
C GLY A 103 20.34 6.21 -7.19
N TRP A 104 20.02 5.41 -8.21
CA TRP A 104 20.70 4.13 -8.44
C TRP A 104 22.08 4.34 -9.08
N THR A 105 23.11 3.75 -8.47
CA THR A 105 24.51 3.94 -8.88
C THR A 105 25.09 2.78 -9.72
N GLY A 106 24.25 1.82 -10.12
CA GLY A 106 24.64 0.79 -11.09
C GLY A 106 25.44 -0.40 -10.55
N GLN A 107 25.50 -0.60 -9.23
CA GLN A 107 26.27 -1.70 -8.61
C GLN A 107 25.43 -2.79 -7.92
N GLY A 108 24.13 -2.85 -8.24
CA GLY A 108 23.23 -3.90 -7.75
C GLY A 108 23.52 -5.22 -8.46
N TRP A 109 23.43 -6.33 -7.71
CA TRP A 109 23.97 -7.65 -8.05
C TRP A 109 23.73 -8.13 -9.50
N SER A 110 24.80 -8.67 -10.10
CA SER A 110 24.79 -9.48 -11.33
C SER A 110 24.28 -10.89 -11.08
#